data_AF-A0A955Z821-F1
#
_entry.id   AF-A0A955Z821-F1
#
_cell.length_a   1.000
_cell.length_b   1.000
_cell.length_c   1.000
_cell.angle_alpha   90.00
_cell.angle_beta   90.00
_cell.angle_gamma   90.00
#
_symmetry.space_group_name_H-M   'P 1'
#
loop_
_entity.id
_entity.type
_entity.pdbx_description
1 polymer ?
#
loop_
_entity_poly.entity_id
_entity_poly.type
_entity_poly.pdbx_seq_one_letter_code
_entity_poly.pdbx_strand_id
1 'polypeptide(L)'
;MPRPWLFALLALTTGCALIAGISDAPPPSGGGELADAAGDAEAAGETNAPPAAPIDLGTGKDGVLAPSGEEVVNTYYPLLSDGLPGQTKLVVGDGRGAAVDGKPREIGPGDLLLVWQSVAGEALPAGDASLPLAPWSVGRWELVRATLKNGATIDIDRPLAQSYAFAGAQVVRVPEYTEVRVDDGRSVRPESWDGRSGGVVAFFATGAVTLTGVVHADGRGLRDGQGKDANEKRACTGDGPNPDFALKGEGLRRDTYGDSANAGRARVNIGGGGGVCLNSGGAGGGHRGGGGNGGKSYGGASGDPTDGNRDVGGIGGAAVEYAAVDRLVMGGGGGAGHANNNQTPSGGRGGGVVLIRAASIGGAGELRAQGGAGRSGGNDGAGGGGAGGAVILQLRGALACKKLAATGGNGGDTTEDVGTGGGGGGGHVHVQSTSITCPIDVAGGAAGKSTGAGGADRGAVPGSPGASTSAAAF
;
A
#
# COMPACT_ATOMS: atom_id res chain seq x y z
N MET A 1 -6.08 -17.98 51.95
CA MET A 1 -7.13 -18.85 52.54
C MET A 1 -7.99 -17.98 53.46
N PRO A 2 -9.33 -18.11 53.53
CA PRO A 2 -10.37 -18.50 52.54
C PRO A 2 -11.23 -17.26 52.09
N ARG A 3 -11.77 -17.12 50.87
CA ARG A 3 -12.97 -17.74 50.21
C ARG A 3 -14.34 -17.35 50.82
N PRO A 4 -15.47 -17.36 50.06
CA PRO A 4 -15.74 -16.78 48.73
C PRO A 4 -17.18 -16.20 48.59
N TRP A 5 -17.49 -15.51 47.47
CA TRP A 5 -18.88 -15.29 47.00
C TRP A 5 -19.03 -15.82 45.56
N LEU A 6 -20.17 -16.45 45.31
CA LEU A 6 -20.52 -17.34 44.21
C LEU A 6 -21.24 -16.55 43.09
N PHE A 7 -20.83 -16.70 41.84
CA PHE A 7 -21.60 -16.28 40.65
C PHE A 7 -22.00 -17.53 39.86
N ALA A 8 -23.30 -17.63 39.57
CA ALA A 8 -23.91 -18.75 38.87
C ALA A 8 -23.85 -18.57 37.34
N LEU A 9 -23.52 -19.68 36.68
CA LEU A 9 -23.44 -19.92 35.25
C LEU A 9 -24.83 -20.34 34.73
N LEU A 10 -25.32 -19.76 33.63
CA LEU A 10 -26.51 -20.25 32.92
C LEU A 10 -26.09 -20.74 31.53
N ALA A 11 -26.15 -22.05 31.34
CA ALA A 11 -26.11 -22.72 30.05
C ALA A 11 -27.52 -23.23 29.75
N LEU A 12 -27.99 -23.09 28.51
CA LEU A 12 -29.18 -23.78 28.01
C LEU A 12 -28.92 -24.32 26.61
N THR A 13 -29.03 -25.64 26.53
CA THR A 13 -28.87 -26.53 25.40
C THR A 13 -30.18 -26.71 24.63
N THR A 14 -30.06 -26.78 23.30
CA THR A 14 -30.71 -27.68 22.33
C THR A 14 -32.20 -28.04 22.47
N GLY A 15 -32.97 -27.78 21.41
CA GLY A 15 -34.25 -28.41 21.12
C GLY A 15 -34.50 -28.46 19.60
N CYS A 16 -34.31 -29.63 19.00
CA CYS A 16 -34.60 -29.96 17.60
C CYS A 16 -35.89 -30.78 17.56
N ALA A 17 -36.85 -30.47 16.67
CA ALA A 17 -38.03 -31.29 16.45
C ALA A 17 -38.27 -31.49 14.94
N LEU A 18 -38.17 -32.76 14.54
CA LEU A 18 -38.58 -33.34 13.26
C LEU A 18 -40.12 -33.47 13.20
N ILE A 19 -40.71 -33.27 12.02
CA ILE A 19 -41.98 -33.92 11.63
C ILE A 19 -41.83 -34.44 10.20
N ALA A 20 -42.18 -35.71 10.00
CA ALA A 20 -42.22 -36.40 8.71
C ALA A 20 -43.50 -37.27 8.59
N GLY A 21 -43.96 -37.46 7.35
CA GLY A 21 -45.00 -38.41 6.88
C GLY A 21 -45.69 -37.88 5.60
N ILE A 22 -45.33 -38.30 4.36
CA ILE A 22 -45.69 -39.52 3.56
C ILE A 22 -47.21 -39.55 3.22
N SER A 23 -47.76 -39.70 1.98
CA SER A 23 -47.45 -40.51 0.76
C SER A 23 -48.30 -40.12 -0.49
N ASP A 24 -47.71 -40.37 -1.67
CA ASP A 24 -48.20 -40.95 -2.98
C ASP A 24 -49.21 -40.31 -4.00
N ALA A 25 -48.65 -40.13 -5.23
CA ALA A 25 -49.12 -40.38 -6.62
C ALA A 25 -50.08 -39.39 -7.37
N PRO A 26 -50.19 -39.43 -8.74
CA PRO A 26 -49.20 -39.42 -9.87
C PRO A 26 -49.49 -38.23 -10.89
N PRO A 27 -48.78 -38.05 -12.04
CA PRO A 27 -48.90 -36.84 -12.88
C PRO A 27 -49.86 -37.01 -14.09
N PRO A 28 -50.44 -35.93 -14.64
CA PRO A 28 -51.01 -35.96 -15.98
C PRO A 28 -50.03 -35.39 -17.02
N SER A 29 -49.85 -36.19 -18.07
CA SER A 29 -49.30 -35.86 -19.38
C SER A 29 -50.24 -34.93 -20.17
N GLY A 30 -49.69 -33.98 -20.92
CA GLY A 30 -50.44 -33.25 -21.95
C GLY A 30 -49.52 -32.36 -22.79
N GLY A 31 -49.21 -32.80 -24.00
CA GLY A 31 -48.37 -32.10 -24.97
C GLY A 31 -49.02 -30.86 -25.59
N GLY A 32 -48.16 -29.97 -26.06
CA GLY A 32 -48.49 -28.78 -26.83
C GLY A 32 -47.20 -28.19 -27.41
N GLU A 33 -46.80 -28.72 -28.55
CA GLU A 33 -45.73 -28.25 -29.44
C GLU A 33 -46.07 -26.85 -29.99
N LEU A 34 -45.19 -25.85 -29.85
CA LEU A 34 -45.14 -24.68 -30.74
C LEU A 34 -43.71 -24.10 -30.84
N ALA A 35 -43.11 -24.37 -32.00
CA ALA A 35 -42.32 -23.50 -32.86
C ALA A 35 -41.10 -22.73 -32.30
N ASP A 36 -39.97 -23.10 -32.90
CA ASP A 36 -38.76 -22.30 -33.11
C ASP A 36 -39.10 -20.96 -33.80
N ALA A 37 -38.69 -19.85 -33.19
CA ALA A 37 -38.65 -18.54 -33.83
C ALA A 37 -37.47 -17.76 -33.23
N ALA A 38 -36.32 -17.85 -33.92
CA ALA A 38 -35.28 -16.86 -33.85
C ALA A 38 -35.87 -15.47 -34.16
N GLY A 39 -35.76 -14.55 -33.20
CA GLY A 39 -36.16 -13.16 -33.34
C GLY A 39 -35.21 -12.30 -32.53
N ASP A 40 -34.47 -11.45 -33.24
CA ASP A 40 -33.55 -10.44 -32.71
C ASP A 40 -34.22 -9.57 -31.64
N ALA A 41 -33.66 -9.55 -30.43
CA ALA A 41 -34.00 -8.55 -29.42
C ALA A 41 -33.02 -7.39 -29.54
N GLU A 42 -33.45 -6.34 -30.25
CA GLU A 42 -32.83 -5.02 -30.24
C GLU A 42 -32.65 -4.48 -28.82
N ALA A 43 -31.56 -3.72 -28.68
CA ALA A 43 -31.18 -2.98 -27.49
C ALA A 43 -32.31 -2.04 -27.01
N ALA A 44 -32.70 -2.19 -25.74
CA ALA A 44 -33.53 -1.22 -25.04
C ALA A 44 -32.76 -0.66 -23.83
N GLY A 45 -32.31 0.58 -23.99
CA GLY A 45 -32.27 1.58 -22.93
C GLY A 45 -31.06 1.58 -22.01
N GLU A 46 -29.99 2.23 -22.46
CA GLU A 46 -29.08 2.94 -21.54
C GLU A 46 -29.93 3.89 -20.70
N THR A 47 -30.14 3.57 -19.42
CA THR A 47 -30.65 4.53 -18.46
C THR A 47 -29.62 5.65 -18.37
N ASN A 48 -30.00 6.84 -18.82
CA ASN A 48 -29.22 8.08 -18.71
C ASN A 48 -28.73 8.28 -17.27
N ALA A 49 -27.57 7.73 -16.94
CA ALA A 49 -26.79 8.21 -15.81
C ALA A 49 -26.43 9.67 -16.14
N PRO A 50 -26.55 10.60 -15.18
CA PRO A 50 -26.07 11.96 -15.40
C PRO A 50 -24.60 11.88 -15.86
N PRO A 51 -24.17 12.71 -16.83
CA PRO A 51 -22.77 12.74 -17.24
C PRO A 51 -21.91 12.94 -16.00
N ALA A 52 -20.85 12.13 -15.86
CA ALA A 52 -19.94 12.22 -14.74
C ALA A 52 -19.49 13.69 -14.58
N ALA A 53 -19.55 14.21 -13.35
CA ALA A 53 -19.15 15.58 -13.09
C ALA A 53 -17.71 15.81 -13.60
N PRO A 54 -17.42 16.94 -14.26
CA PRO A 54 -16.07 17.22 -14.76
C PRO A 54 -15.04 17.12 -13.65
N ILE A 55 -13.86 16.57 -13.96
CA ILE A 55 -12.74 16.43 -13.01
C ILE A 55 -12.42 17.82 -12.42
N ASP A 56 -12.56 17.99 -11.11
CA ASP A 56 -12.17 19.23 -10.42
C ASP A 56 -10.65 19.40 -10.46
N LEU A 57 -10.18 20.48 -11.10
CA LEU A 57 -8.75 20.82 -11.24
C LEU A 57 -8.30 21.85 -10.21
N GLY A 58 -9.17 22.20 -9.27
CA GLY A 58 -8.91 23.19 -8.24
C GLY A 58 -9.00 24.63 -8.73
N THR A 59 -8.50 25.54 -7.90
CA THR A 59 -8.65 27.00 -8.07
C THR A 59 -7.46 27.69 -8.71
N GLY A 60 -6.28 27.06 -8.73
CA GLY A 60 -5.04 27.69 -9.16
C GLY A 60 -4.47 28.73 -8.18
N LYS A 61 -5.03 28.84 -6.98
CA LYS A 61 -4.66 29.88 -6.01
C LYS A 61 -3.21 29.83 -5.52
N ASP A 62 -2.54 28.69 -5.65
CA ASP A 62 -1.13 28.52 -5.26
C ASP A 62 -0.15 28.96 -6.37
N GLY A 63 -0.67 29.49 -7.49
CA GLY A 63 0.15 30.07 -8.56
C GLY A 63 0.96 29.03 -9.31
N VAL A 64 2.16 29.40 -9.75
CA VAL A 64 3.05 28.51 -10.52
C VAL A 64 3.97 27.75 -9.57
N LEU A 65 4.08 26.43 -9.75
CA LEU A 65 5.12 25.61 -9.14
C LEU A 65 6.28 25.43 -10.12
N ALA A 66 7.50 25.78 -9.69
CA ALA A 66 8.74 25.53 -10.43
C ALA A 66 9.88 25.20 -9.44
N PRO A 67 10.09 23.91 -9.09
CA PRO A 67 11.05 23.54 -8.07
C PRO A 67 12.49 23.89 -8.45
N SER A 68 13.23 24.44 -7.49
CA SER A 68 14.66 24.75 -7.64
C SER A 68 15.58 23.58 -7.26
N GLY A 69 15.01 22.42 -6.93
CA GLY A 69 15.70 21.20 -6.52
C GLY A 69 14.72 20.06 -6.30
N GLU A 70 14.89 19.32 -5.21
CA GLU A 70 13.89 18.38 -4.70
C GLU A 70 12.97 19.12 -3.73
N GLU A 71 11.65 19.07 -3.97
CA GLU A 71 10.67 19.85 -3.21
C GLU A 71 9.53 18.98 -2.66
N VAL A 72 9.11 19.30 -1.43
CA VAL A 72 7.90 18.77 -0.81
C VAL A 72 6.80 19.83 -0.91
N VAL A 73 5.68 19.49 -1.54
CA VAL A 73 4.59 20.44 -1.84
C VAL A 73 3.38 20.33 -0.91
N ASN A 74 3.29 19.24 -0.15
CA ASN A 74 2.19 18.98 0.78
C ASN A 74 2.59 19.23 2.22
N THR A 75 1.62 19.67 3.03
CA THR A 75 1.72 19.65 4.50
C THR A 75 0.79 18.57 5.04
N TYR A 76 1.31 17.72 5.91
CA TYR A 76 0.62 16.55 6.47
C TYR A 76 0.31 16.78 7.95
N TYR A 77 -0.89 16.39 8.36
CA TYR A 77 -1.39 16.55 9.71
C TYR A 77 -2.05 15.24 10.17
N PRO A 78 -1.49 14.50 11.13
CA PRO A 78 -2.16 13.31 11.64
C PRO A 78 -3.44 13.69 12.39
N LEU A 79 -4.50 12.89 12.27
CA LEU A 79 -5.70 13.09 13.08
C LEU A 79 -5.40 12.76 14.56
N LEU A 80 -5.98 13.54 15.47
CA LEU A 80 -5.91 13.31 16.92
C LEU A 80 -7.23 12.78 17.50
N SER A 81 -8.32 12.86 16.75
CA SER A 81 -9.63 12.28 17.08
C SER A 81 -10.30 11.75 15.83
N ASP A 82 -11.25 10.83 16.00
CA ASP A 82 -12.00 10.27 14.88
C ASP A 82 -12.78 11.38 14.15
N GLY A 83 -12.71 11.38 12.83
CA GLY A 83 -13.59 12.16 11.97
C GLY A 83 -14.80 11.31 11.60
N LEU A 84 -15.99 11.70 12.05
CA LEU A 84 -17.23 10.94 11.83
C LEU A 84 -18.10 11.59 10.76
N PRO A 85 -18.90 10.79 10.01
CA PRO A 85 -19.86 11.32 9.07
C PRO A 85 -20.76 12.38 9.71
N GLY A 86 -21.02 13.47 8.97
CA GLY A 86 -21.82 14.59 9.47
C GLY A 86 -21.02 15.65 10.24
N GLN A 87 -19.77 15.39 10.64
CA GLN A 87 -18.94 16.39 11.32
C GLN A 87 -18.34 17.40 10.35
N THR A 88 -18.23 18.65 10.79
CA THR A 88 -17.61 19.76 10.04
C THR A 88 -16.33 20.28 10.71
N LYS A 89 -15.77 19.51 11.64
CA LYS A 89 -14.54 19.84 12.37
C LYS A 89 -13.62 18.63 12.40
N LEU A 90 -12.34 18.86 12.15
CA LEU A 90 -11.26 17.88 12.27
C LEU A 90 -10.28 18.36 13.34
N VAL A 91 -9.82 17.46 14.21
CA VAL A 91 -8.77 17.76 15.20
C VAL A 91 -7.49 17.08 14.76
N VAL A 92 -6.43 17.87 14.58
CA VAL A 92 -5.17 17.42 14.00
C VAL A 92 -3.96 17.78 14.85
N GLY A 93 -2.88 17.02 14.67
CA GLY A 93 -1.59 17.27 15.30
C GLY A 93 -0.80 18.38 14.60
N ASP A 94 0.50 18.43 14.88
CA ASP A 94 1.40 19.38 14.24
C ASP A 94 1.61 19.05 12.76
N GLY A 95 1.72 20.10 11.95
CA GLY A 95 2.01 19.97 10.52
C GLY A 95 3.46 19.56 10.25
N ARG A 96 3.68 18.77 9.21
CA ARG A 96 5.00 18.41 8.69
C ARG A 96 5.00 18.48 7.17
N GLY A 97 6.13 18.80 6.53
CA GLY A 97 6.28 18.75 5.07
C GLY A 97 6.65 20.10 4.48
N ALA A 98 5.93 20.53 3.44
CA ALA A 98 6.14 21.79 2.74
C ALA A 98 6.35 22.93 3.74
N ALA A 99 7.39 23.73 3.54
CA ALA A 99 7.81 24.73 4.51
C ALA A 99 7.91 26.13 3.89
N VAL A 100 7.52 27.14 4.66
CA VAL A 100 7.74 28.56 4.38
C VAL A 100 8.57 29.10 5.54
N ASP A 101 9.72 29.72 5.25
CA ASP A 101 10.66 30.25 6.25
C ASP A 101 11.06 29.21 7.32
N GLY A 102 11.27 27.96 6.90
CA GLY A 102 11.69 26.86 7.78
C GLY A 102 10.58 26.29 8.67
N LYS A 103 9.32 26.72 8.51
CA LYS A 103 8.16 26.20 9.24
C LYS A 103 7.16 25.53 8.30
N PRO A 104 6.45 24.48 8.73
CA PRO A 104 5.40 23.87 7.94
C PRO A 104 4.39 24.91 7.43
N ARG A 105 4.02 24.81 6.15
CA ARG A 105 3.03 25.69 5.54
C ARG A 105 1.66 25.35 6.13
N GLU A 106 1.16 26.26 6.97
CA GLU A 106 -0.11 26.08 7.68
C GLU A 106 -1.32 26.05 6.74
N ILE A 107 -2.33 25.27 7.13
CA ILE A 107 -3.65 25.28 6.48
C ILE A 107 -4.35 26.61 6.76
N GLY A 108 -4.79 27.27 5.70
CA GLY A 108 -5.59 28.50 5.75
C GLY A 108 -6.96 28.35 5.09
N PRO A 109 -7.86 29.35 5.27
CA PRO A 109 -9.17 29.37 4.62
C PRO A 109 -9.09 29.16 3.10
N GLY A 110 -9.99 28.33 2.58
CA GLY A 110 -10.09 27.93 1.19
C GLY A 110 -9.07 26.88 0.75
N ASP A 111 -8.14 26.41 1.59
CA ASP A 111 -7.24 25.30 1.25
C ASP A 111 -8.01 24.02 0.99
N LEU A 112 -7.66 23.35 -0.11
CA LEU A 112 -8.13 22.01 -0.41
C LEU A 112 -7.42 21.00 0.50
N LEU A 113 -8.21 20.13 1.11
CA LEU A 113 -7.75 19.12 2.05
C LEU A 113 -8.12 17.74 1.53
N LEU A 114 -7.14 16.85 1.50
CA LEU A 114 -7.35 15.42 1.38
C LEU A 114 -7.44 14.83 2.79
N VAL A 115 -8.62 14.34 3.17
CA VAL A 115 -8.81 13.55 4.40
C VAL A 115 -8.64 12.09 3.99
N TRP A 116 -7.69 11.38 4.59
CA TRP A 116 -7.26 10.07 4.09
C TRP A 116 -6.98 9.09 5.22
N GLN A 117 -7.64 7.92 5.17
CA GLN A 117 -7.32 6.77 6.01
C GLN A 117 -6.12 6.01 5.41
N SER A 118 -4.90 6.36 5.82
CA SER A 118 -3.67 5.83 5.21
C SER A 118 -3.38 4.36 5.56
N VAL A 119 -3.70 3.96 6.78
CA VAL A 119 -3.68 2.57 7.28
C VAL A 119 -4.95 2.30 8.09
N ALA A 120 -5.27 1.05 8.40
CA ALA A 120 -6.52 0.71 9.07
C ALA A 120 -6.58 1.30 10.49
N GLY A 121 -7.73 1.82 10.87
CA GLY A 121 -8.06 2.12 12.27
C GLY A 121 -8.57 0.92 13.04
N GLU A 122 -9.00 -0.11 12.32
CA GLU A 122 -9.54 -1.36 12.82
C GLU A 122 -8.58 -2.54 12.64
N ALA A 123 -8.90 -3.66 13.30
CA ALA A 123 -8.17 -4.91 13.09
C ALA A 123 -8.50 -5.50 11.71
N LEU A 124 -7.45 -5.81 10.94
CA LEU A 124 -7.54 -6.53 9.68
C LEU A 124 -7.26 -8.03 9.87
N PRO A 125 -7.78 -8.90 8.98
CA PRO A 125 -7.42 -10.32 8.99
C PRO A 125 -5.91 -10.49 8.77
N ALA A 126 -5.32 -11.46 9.46
CA ALA A 126 -3.90 -11.79 9.33
C ALA A 126 -3.74 -13.03 8.45
N GLY A 127 -2.75 -13.02 7.56
CA GLY A 127 -2.31 -14.23 6.86
C GLY A 127 -2.95 -14.51 5.51
N ASP A 128 -3.92 -13.73 5.03
CA ASP A 128 -4.50 -13.92 3.68
C ASP A 128 -3.47 -13.61 2.58
N ALA A 129 -3.50 -14.36 1.47
CA ALA A 129 -2.63 -14.12 0.32
C ALA A 129 -3.14 -12.98 -0.59
N SER A 130 -4.45 -12.71 -0.55
CA SER A 130 -5.10 -11.55 -1.15
C SER A 130 -6.06 -10.93 -0.13
N LEU A 131 -6.12 -9.60 -0.08
CA LEU A 131 -6.93 -8.84 0.87
C LEU A 131 -7.87 -7.88 0.12
N PRO A 132 -9.18 -8.20 0.02
CA PRO A 132 -10.16 -7.27 -0.51
C PRO A 132 -10.39 -6.11 0.46
N LEU A 133 -10.18 -4.87 0.00
CA LEU A 133 -10.26 -3.68 0.85
C LEU A 133 -11.68 -3.13 1.02
N ALA A 134 -12.65 -3.56 0.20
CA ALA A 134 -14.02 -3.05 0.24
C ALA A 134 -14.65 -3.01 1.65
N PRO A 135 -14.51 -4.06 2.51
CA PRO A 135 -15.07 -4.05 3.86
C PRO A 135 -14.36 -3.10 4.83
N TRP A 136 -13.13 -2.69 4.53
CA TRP A 136 -12.23 -2.02 5.46
C TRP A 136 -12.17 -0.50 5.20
N SER A 137 -11.62 0.25 6.14
CA SER A 137 -11.45 1.70 6.06
C SER A 137 -10.23 2.12 5.24
N VAL A 138 -9.23 1.23 5.10
CA VAL A 138 -7.94 1.52 4.48
C VAL A 138 -8.09 2.15 3.10
N GLY A 139 -7.40 3.26 2.92
CA GLY A 139 -7.28 3.97 1.67
C GLY A 139 -8.49 4.80 1.29
N ARG A 140 -9.58 4.77 2.06
CA ARG A 140 -10.71 5.69 1.85
C ARG A 140 -10.23 7.13 1.99
N TRP A 141 -10.77 8.00 1.15
CA TRP A 141 -10.42 9.40 1.15
C TRP A 141 -11.58 10.27 0.65
N GLU A 142 -11.56 11.54 1.05
CA GLU A 142 -12.43 12.56 0.49
C GLU A 142 -11.74 13.92 0.44
N LEU A 143 -12.30 14.83 -0.36
CA LEU A 143 -11.81 16.20 -0.51
C LEU A 143 -12.79 17.19 0.11
N VAL A 144 -12.27 18.06 0.96
CA VAL A 144 -13.01 19.14 1.61
C VAL A 144 -12.20 20.42 1.55
N ARG A 145 -12.82 21.57 1.82
CA ARG A 145 -12.08 22.84 1.94
C ARG A 145 -12.05 23.31 3.38
N ALA A 146 -10.90 23.78 3.84
CA ALA A 146 -10.77 24.45 5.12
C ALA A 146 -11.54 25.79 5.07
N THR A 147 -12.35 26.07 6.09
CA THR A 147 -12.96 27.41 6.28
C THR A 147 -12.19 28.21 7.31
N LEU A 148 -11.61 27.53 8.31
CA LEU A 148 -10.78 28.12 9.35
C LEU A 148 -9.87 27.05 9.97
N LYS A 149 -8.64 27.40 10.34
CA LYS A 149 -7.82 26.63 11.28
C LYS A 149 -7.58 27.46 12.53
N ASN A 150 -7.98 26.94 13.69
CA ASN A 150 -7.74 27.56 14.98
C ASN A 150 -7.04 26.56 15.91
N GLY A 151 -5.73 26.74 16.10
CA GLY A 151 -4.89 25.76 16.79
C GLY A 151 -4.91 24.39 16.09
N ALA A 152 -5.32 23.37 16.83
CA ALA A 152 -5.45 21.99 16.36
C ALA A 152 -6.75 21.71 15.59
N THR A 153 -7.72 22.62 15.62
CA THR A 153 -9.04 22.39 15.00
C THR A 153 -9.11 23.03 13.62
N ILE A 154 -9.56 22.26 12.63
CA ILE A 154 -9.85 22.71 11.27
C ILE A 154 -11.36 22.61 11.07
N ASP A 155 -12.00 23.74 10.75
CA ASP A 155 -13.38 23.80 10.29
C ASP A 155 -13.40 23.56 8.77
N ILE A 156 -14.37 22.78 8.28
CA ILE A 156 -14.47 22.39 6.86
C ILE A 156 -15.80 22.83 6.23
N ASP A 157 -15.80 23.00 4.91
CA ASP A 157 -16.89 23.58 4.10
C ASP A 157 -18.15 22.71 4.01
N ARG A 158 -18.00 21.41 4.27
CA ARG A 158 -19.08 20.42 4.20
C ARG A 158 -18.88 19.34 5.27
N PRO A 159 -19.94 18.65 5.70
CA PRO A 159 -19.78 17.51 6.60
C PRO A 159 -19.01 16.37 5.92
N LEU A 160 -18.21 15.64 6.70
CA LEU A 160 -17.57 14.41 6.23
C LEU A 160 -18.63 13.41 5.74
N ALA A 161 -18.34 12.77 4.61
CA ALA A 161 -19.17 11.70 4.06
C ALA A 161 -18.80 10.33 4.65
N GLN A 162 -17.55 10.16 5.08
CA GLN A 162 -17.01 8.90 5.59
C GLN A 162 -16.45 9.03 7.02
N SER A 163 -16.23 7.89 7.66
CA SER A 163 -15.49 7.82 8.92
C SER A 163 -13.99 7.70 8.66
N TYR A 164 -13.21 8.44 9.45
CA TYR A 164 -11.74 8.36 9.50
C TYR A 164 -11.33 8.12 10.95
N ALA A 165 -10.79 6.95 11.21
CA ALA A 165 -10.25 6.62 12.52
C ALA A 165 -8.94 7.38 12.74
N PHE A 166 -8.81 8.06 13.88
CA PHE A 166 -7.61 8.84 14.19
C PHE A 166 -6.34 7.98 14.10
N ALA A 167 -6.48 6.70 14.46
CA ALA A 167 -5.45 5.70 14.24
C ALA A 167 -5.28 5.46 12.73
N GLY A 168 -4.25 6.09 12.15
CA GLY A 168 -3.85 5.86 10.77
C GLY A 168 -4.47 6.80 9.74
N ALA A 169 -5.28 7.79 10.16
CA ALA A 169 -5.76 8.84 9.28
C ALA A 169 -4.91 10.12 9.37
N GLN A 170 -4.85 10.84 8.26
CA GLN A 170 -4.22 12.16 8.16
C GLN A 170 -5.05 13.11 7.30
N VAL A 171 -4.87 14.41 7.54
CA VAL A 171 -5.29 15.50 6.67
C VAL A 171 -4.06 15.99 5.91
N VAL A 172 -4.17 16.12 4.59
CA VAL A 172 -3.10 16.61 3.73
C VAL A 172 -3.56 17.89 3.04
N ARG A 173 -2.80 18.97 3.18
CA ARG A 173 -3.01 20.18 2.39
C ARG A 173 -2.61 19.90 0.94
N VAL A 174 -3.55 20.06 0.02
CA VAL A 174 -3.38 19.85 -1.43
C VAL A 174 -3.23 21.21 -2.10
N PRO A 175 -2.05 21.61 -2.57
CA PRO A 175 -1.91 22.84 -3.34
C PRO A 175 -2.62 22.77 -4.69
N GLU A 176 -3.14 23.90 -5.13
CA GLU A 176 -3.89 24.09 -6.37
C GLU A 176 -3.15 25.11 -7.24
N TYR A 177 -2.36 24.65 -8.20
CA TYR A 177 -1.49 25.47 -9.04
C TYR A 177 -2.18 25.92 -10.34
N THR A 178 -1.73 27.04 -10.92
CA THR A 178 -2.09 27.42 -12.29
C THR A 178 -1.27 26.65 -13.32
N GLU A 179 0.02 26.44 -13.05
CA GLU A 179 0.96 25.71 -13.90
C GLU A 179 1.97 24.99 -13.00
N VAL A 180 2.44 23.82 -13.44
CA VAL A 180 3.54 23.10 -12.79
C VAL A 180 4.63 22.84 -13.82
N ARG A 181 5.86 23.25 -13.51
CA ARG A 181 7.06 22.94 -14.30
C ARG A 181 8.06 22.20 -13.44
N VAL A 182 8.30 20.94 -13.75
CA VAL A 182 9.36 20.15 -13.13
C VAL A 182 10.42 19.93 -14.19
N ASP A 183 11.44 20.78 -14.18
CA ASP A 183 12.53 20.75 -15.14
C ASP A 183 13.49 19.57 -14.88
N ASP A 184 14.36 19.27 -15.84
CA ASP A 184 15.36 18.21 -15.69
C ASP A 184 16.26 18.46 -14.45
N GLY A 185 16.62 17.38 -13.75
CA GLY A 185 17.35 17.45 -12.47
C GLY A 185 16.53 17.99 -11.29
N ARG A 186 15.22 18.25 -11.45
CA ARG A 186 14.30 18.67 -10.38
C ARG A 186 13.31 17.58 -10.03
N SER A 187 12.78 17.64 -8.81
CA SER A 187 11.74 16.70 -8.40
C SER A 187 10.73 17.25 -7.40
N VAL A 188 9.52 16.68 -7.45
CA VAL A 188 8.50 16.81 -6.41
C VAL A 188 8.32 15.46 -5.74
N ARG A 189 8.39 15.44 -4.41
CA ARG A 189 8.24 14.21 -3.61
C ARG A 189 7.50 14.48 -2.30
N PRO A 190 7.03 13.44 -1.59
CA PRO A 190 6.42 13.63 -0.29
C PRO A 190 7.46 13.52 0.83
N GLU A 191 7.04 13.87 2.04
CA GLU A 191 7.66 13.30 3.23
C GLU A 191 7.40 11.79 3.28
N SER A 192 8.36 11.02 3.77
CA SER A 192 8.15 9.58 4.00
C SER A 192 7.09 9.36 5.07
N TRP A 193 6.26 8.33 4.88
CA TRP A 193 5.36 7.83 5.93
C TRP A 193 6.15 7.46 7.19
N ASP A 194 5.71 8.02 8.32
CA ASP A 194 6.33 7.84 9.63
C ASP A 194 5.51 6.96 10.59
N GLY A 195 4.39 6.39 10.13
CA GLY A 195 3.43 5.66 10.96
C GLY A 195 2.23 6.49 11.42
N ARG A 196 2.19 7.79 11.07
CA ARG A 196 1.09 8.71 11.37
C ARG A 196 0.74 9.62 10.19
N SER A 197 1.73 10.12 9.46
CA SER A 197 1.53 11.08 8.36
C SER A 197 2.60 10.96 7.26
N GLY A 198 2.36 11.58 6.11
CA GLY A 198 3.23 11.56 4.94
C GLY A 198 2.84 10.48 3.91
N GLY A 199 3.75 10.17 3.00
CA GLY A 199 3.61 9.08 2.03
C GLY A 199 2.76 9.38 0.81
N VAL A 200 2.34 10.64 0.60
CA VAL A 200 1.55 11.06 -0.58
C VAL A 200 2.02 12.40 -1.14
N VAL A 201 2.22 12.44 -2.45
CA VAL A 201 2.24 13.69 -3.22
C VAL A 201 0.84 13.89 -3.77
N ALA A 202 0.21 15.01 -3.45
CA ALA A 202 -1.09 15.37 -3.99
C ALA A 202 -1.09 16.83 -4.43
N PHE A 203 -1.40 17.12 -5.69
CA PHE A 203 -1.62 18.50 -6.12
C PHE A 203 -2.59 18.56 -7.29
N PHE A 204 -3.28 19.69 -7.38
CA PHE A 204 -4.18 19.99 -8.47
C PHE A 204 -3.57 21.10 -9.34
N ALA A 205 -3.83 21.09 -10.64
CA ALA A 205 -3.37 22.11 -11.57
C ALA A 205 -4.47 22.49 -12.57
N THR A 206 -4.86 23.76 -12.62
CA THR A 206 -5.85 24.23 -13.59
C THR A 206 -5.30 24.27 -15.01
N GLY A 207 -3.98 24.40 -15.16
CA GLY A 207 -3.26 24.33 -16.43
C GLY A 207 -2.44 23.06 -16.61
N ALA A 208 -1.51 23.12 -17.56
CA ALA A 208 -0.64 22.00 -17.91
C ALA A 208 0.46 21.77 -16.87
N VAL A 209 0.82 20.50 -16.69
CA VAL A 209 2.06 20.08 -16.01
C VAL A 209 3.11 19.80 -17.08
N THR A 210 4.16 20.62 -17.13
CA THR A 210 5.33 20.38 -17.97
C THR A 210 6.35 19.59 -17.17
N LEU A 211 6.62 18.36 -17.60
CA LEU A 211 7.39 17.37 -16.87
C LEU A 211 8.58 16.89 -17.71
N THR A 212 9.78 17.41 -17.42
CA THR A 212 11.05 16.85 -17.92
C THR A 212 11.88 16.23 -16.80
N GLY A 213 11.67 16.66 -15.55
CA GLY A 213 12.17 16.04 -14.34
C GLY A 213 11.25 14.96 -13.79
N VAL A 214 11.09 14.90 -12.46
CA VAL A 214 10.46 13.75 -11.80
C VAL A 214 9.43 14.15 -10.74
N VAL A 215 8.24 13.56 -10.79
CA VAL A 215 7.33 13.54 -9.62
C VAL A 215 7.31 12.12 -9.06
N HIS A 216 7.65 11.94 -7.79
CA HIS A 216 7.77 10.60 -7.24
C HIS A 216 7.39 10.41 -5.78
N ALA A 217 6.93 9.21 -5.45
CA ALA A 217 6.72 8.72 -4.09
C ALA A 217 7.58 7.48 -3.76
N ASP A 218 8.68 7.28 -4.47
CA ASP A 218 9.53 6.08 -4.35
C ASP A 218 10.11 5.89 -2.95
N GLY A 219 9.88 4.71 -2.37
CA GLY A 219 10.31 4.36 -1.00
C GLY A 219 9.71 5.24 0.11
N ARG A 220 8.60 5.97 -0.17
CA ARG A 220 7.95 6.90 0.77
C ARG A 220 6.71 6.34 1.45
N GLY A 221 6.30 5.12 1.12
CA GLY A 221 5.18 4.40 1.71
C GLY A 221 5.56 3.66 3.00
N LEU A 222 4.93 2.50 3.22
CA LEU A 222 5.05 1.77 4.48
C LEU A 222 6.48 1.33 4.78
N ARG A 223 6.84 1.36 6.06
CA ARG A 223 8.19 1.22 6.57
C ARG A 223 8.72 -0.21 6.43
N ASP A 224 10.01 -0.31 6.22
CA ASP A 224 10.77 -1.55 6.11
C ASP A 224 10.90 -2.30 7.44
N GLY A 225 11.00 -3.63 7.39
CA GLY A 225 11.39 -4.44 8.54
C GLY A 225 12.82 -4.09 8.92
N GLN A 226 13.02 -3.58 10.13
CA GLN A 226 14.33 -3.14 10.59
C GLN A 226 15.26 -4.35 10.79
N GLY A 227 16.49 -4.23 10.31
CA GLY A 227 17.51 -5.25 10.57
C GLY A 227 17.84 -5.30 12.05
N LYS A 228 18.06 -6.50 12.56
CA LYS A 228 18.59 -6.72 13.91
C LYS A 228 19.37 -8.03 13.94
N ASP A 229 20.27 -8.14 14.90
CA ASP A 229 20.90 -9.42 15.18
C ASP A 229 19.91 -10.33 15.88
N ALA A 230 19.71 -11.50 15.27
CA ALA A 230 18.73 -12.52 15.61
C ALA A 230 19.42 -13.81 16.10
N ASN A 231 20.65 -13.67 16.63
CA ASN A 231 21.46 -14.76 17.21
C ASN A 231 21.68 -15.94 16.24
N GLU A 232 22.32 -17.03 16.66
CA GLU A 232 22.54 -18.20 15.79
C GLU A 232 21.35 -19.18 15.81
N LYS A 233 20.11 -18.67 15.68
CA LYS A 233 18.92 -19.51 15.88
C LYS A 233 18.79 -20.56 14.77
N ARG A 234 18.74 -21.84 15.16
CA ARG A 234 18.62 -23.01 14.28
C ARG A 234 17.36 -23.81 14.64
N ALA A 235 16.94 -24.74 13.78
CA ALA A 235 15.82 -25.66 14.04
C ALA A 235 14.49 -24.97 14.43
N CYS A 236 14.28 -23.73 13.98
CA CYS A 236 13.12 -22.94 14.36
C CYS A 236 11.82 -23.52 13.81
N THR A 237 10.76 -23.51 14.61
CA THR A 237 9.43 -24.00 14.25
C THR A 237 8.39 -22.89 14.41
N GLY A 238 7.36 -22.94 13.54
CA GLY A 238 6.25 -21.99 13.55
C GLY A 238 6.50 -20.68 12.79
N ASP A 239 5.41 -20.06 12.33
CA ASP A 239 5.42 -18.80 11.57
C ASP A 239 5.11 -17.56 12.45
N GLY A 240 4.81 -17.81 13.73
CA GLY A 240 4.22 -16.84 14.65
C GLY A 240 5.20 -15.81 15.24
N PRO A 241 4.66 -14.84 15.99
CA PRO A 241 5.43 -13.80 16.67
C PRO A 241 6.52 -14.38 17.59
N ASN A 242 7.77 -13.96 17.42
CA ASN A 242 8.87 -14.31 18.32
C ASN A 242 9.96 -13.21 18.30
N PRO A 243 10.39 -12.69 19.47
CA PRO A 243 11.40 -11.63 19.57
C PRO A 243 12.79 -12.00 19.07
N ASP A 244 13.09 -13.28 18.87
CA ASP A 244 14.38 -13.70 18.31
C ASP A 244 14.35 -13.77 16.77
N PHE A 245 13.20 -13.63 16.12
CA PHE A 245 13.12 -13.69 14.65
C PHE A 245 13.38 -12.32 14.02
N ALA A 246 13.68 -12.25 12.73
CA ALA A 246 13.82 -10.97 12.04
C ALA A 246 12.48 -10.20 11.99
N LEU A 247 12.58 -8.86 11.95
CA LEU A 247 11.41 -7.98 11.97
C LEU A 247 10.67 -8.00 10.62
N LYS A 248 9.34 -7.90 10.71
CA LYS A 248 8.44 -7.80 9.56
C LYS A 248 8.39 -6.37 9.05
N GLY A 249 8.11 -6.20 7.76
CA GLY A 249 7.79 -4.90 7.18
C GLY A 249 6.44 -4.39 7.67
N GLU A 250 6.25 -3.08 7.64
CA GLU A 250 4.97 -2.44 7.97
C GLU A 250 3.90 -2.84 6.95
N GLY A 251 2.76 -3.28 7.47
CA GLY A 251 1.55 -3.56 6.72
C GLY A 251 0.46 -2.52 6.97
N LEU A 252 -0.77 -2.83 6.59
CA LEU A 252 -1.93 -1.94 6.74
C LEU A 252 -2.43 -1.82 8.19
N ARG A 253 -1.80 -2.54 9.13
CA ARG A 253 -2.18 -2.60 10.53
C ARG A 253 -1.12 -1.91 11.39
N ARG A 254 -1.49 -0.79 12.02
CA ARG A 254 -0.56 0.13 12.70
C ARG A 254 0.16 -0.44 13.92
N ASP A 255 -0.51 -1.26 14.73
CA ASP A 255 -0.06 -1.73 16.05
C ASP A 255 0.93 -2.91 16.01
N THR A 256 1.27 -3.41 14.83
CA THR A 256 2.16 -4.58 14.66
C THR A 256 3.60 -4.21 14.32
N TYR A 257 3.83 -3.00 13.80
CA TYR A 257 5.13 -2.59 13.28
C TYR A 257 6.09 -2.14 14.39
N GLY A 258 7.36 -2.54 14.27
CA GLY A 258 8.45 -2.08 15.14
C GLY A 258 8.51 -2.75 16.52
N ASP A 259 7.53 -3.59 16.85
CA ASP A 259 7.56 -4.41 18.07
C ASP A 259 8.32 -5.72 17.78
N SER A 260 9.41 -5.94 18.53
CA SER A 260 10.19 -7.17 18.40
C SER A 260 9.36 -8.40 18.77
N ALA A 261 8.39 -8.30 19.67
CA ALA A 261 7.47 -9.41 19.96
C ALA A 261 6.69 -9.83 18.71
N ASN A 262 6.50 -8.93 17.75
CA ASN A 262 5.80 -9.19 16.49
C ASN A 262 6.72 -9.60 15.34
N ALA A 263 8.02 -9.84 15.55
CA ALA A 263 8.90 -10.43 14.53
C ALA A 263 8.45 -11.82 14.07
N GLY A 264 8.96 -12.30 12.93
CA GLY A 264 8.69 -13.67 12.47
C GLY A 264 8.30 -13.80 11.00
N ARG A 265 8.02 -15.05 10.62
CA ARG A 265 7.89 -15.47 9.23
C ARG A 265 6.62 -14.98 8.55
N ALA A 266 5.51 -14.94 9.28
CA ALA A 266 4.23 -14.53 8.73
C ALA A 266 4.24 -13.08 8.22
N ARG A 267 3.55 -12.81 7.12
CA ARG A 267 3.23 -11.45 6.66
C ARG A 267 2.31 -10.72 7.64
N VAL A 268 2.31 -9.40 7.59
CA VAL A 268 1.29 -8.54 8.20
C VAL A 268 0.51 -7.87 7.09
N ASN A 269 -0.60 -8.47 6.65
CA ASN A 269 -1.33 -8.02 5.47
C ASN A 269 -0.37 -7.89 4.27
N ILE A 270 -0.06 -6.67 3.85
CA ILE A 270 0.87 -6.37 2.76
C ILE A 270 2.33 -6.21 3.20
N GLY A 271 2.63 -6.19 4.50
CA GLY A 271 4.00 -6.16 5.01
C GLY A 271 4.66 -7.53 4.90
N GLY A 272 5.86 -7.60 4.34
CA GLY A 272 6.63 -8.84 4.17
C GLY A 272 7.11 -9.41 5.51
N GLY A 273 7.07 -10.73 5.65
CA GLY A 273 7.59 -11.43 6.82
C GLY A 273 9.12 -11.38 6.93
N GLY A 274 9.65 -11.53 8.14
CA GLY A 274 11.08 -11.63 8.39
C GLY A 274 11.60 -13.08 8.28
N GLY A 275 12.91 -13.24 8.07
CA GLY A 275 13.59 -14.54 8.21
C GLY A 275 13.60 -15.03 9.66
N VAL A 276 13.42 -16.34 9.89
CA VAL A 276 13.27 -16.89 11.25
C VAL A 276 14.38 -17.82 11.72
N CYS A 277 15.17 -18.37 10.81
CA CYS A 277 16.33 -19.20 11.16
C CYS A 277 17.60 -18.67 10.54
N LEU A 278 18.71 -19.26 10.97
CA LEU A 278 20.06 -18.88 10.61
C LEU A 278 20.16 -18.43 9.16
N ASN A 279 20.30 -17.12 9.03
CA ASN A 279 20.56 -16.40 7.80
C ASN A 279 19.55 -16.70 6.69
N SER A 280 18.29 -16.94 7.04
CA SER A 280 17.19 -16.96 6.08
C SER A 280 16.77 -15.54 5.68
N GLY A 281 16.25 -15.41 4.46
CA GLY A 281 15.95 -14.12 3.85
C GLY A 281 14.61 -13.52 4.29
N GLY A 282 14.51 -12.20 4.21
CA GLY A 282 13.28 -11.44 4.38
C GLY A 282 12.40 -11.48 3.13
N ALA A 283 11.08 -11.41 3.32
CA ALA A 283 10.11 -11.43 2.22
C ALA A 283 9.85 -10.04 1.65
N GLY A 284 9.41 -9.97 0.39
CA GLY A 284 8.96 -8.73 -0.21
C GLY A 284 7.62 -8.24 0.35
N GLY A 285 7.41 -6.93 0.34
CA GLY A 285 6.10 -6.31 0.60
C GLY A 285 5.12 -6.55 -0.54
N GLY A 286 3.83 -6.38 -0.29
CA GLY A 286 2.74 -6.52 -1.26
C GLY A 286 2.01 -5.20 -1.57
N HIS A 287 1.32 -5.17 -2.71
CA HIS A 287 0.34 -4.15 -3.11
C HIS A 287 -0.65 -4.82 -4.08
N ARG A 288 -0.84 -4.35 -5.32
CA ARG A 288 -1.63 -5.08 -6.32
C ARG A 288 -1.03 -6.44 -6.65
N GLY A 289 0.29 -6.47 -6.76
CA GLY A 289 1.06 -7.71 -6.79
C GLY A 289 1.40 -8.17 -5.37
N GLY A 290 1.33 -9.47 -5.12
CA GLY A 290 1.89 -10.06 -3.90
C GLY A 290 3.41 -9.95 -3.86
N GLY A 291 3.98 -9.83 -2.66
CA GLY A 291 5.41 -9.91 -2.44
C GLY A 291 5.93 -11.34 -2.57
N GLY A 292 7.19 -11.48 -2.96
CA GLY A 292 7.89 -12.76 -3.04
C GLY A 292 8.37 -13.25 -1.69
N ASN A 293 8.44 -14.57 -1.51
CA ASN A 293 9.00 -15.18 -0.29
C ASN A 293 10.52 -14.97 -0.21
N GLY A 294 11.04 -14.88 1.01
CA GLY A 294 12.47 -14.83 1.28
C GLY A 294 13.15 -16.19 1.14
N GLY A 295 14.47 -16.18 0.91
CA GLY A 295 15.28 -17.37 0.69
C GLY A 295 15.45 -18.25 1.93
N LYS A 296 15.80 -19.51 1.68
CA LYS A 296 16.04 -20.57 2.66
C LYS A 296 17.14 -20.20 3.66
N SER A 297 17.16 -20.85 4.82
CA SER A 297 18.26 -20.71 5.78
C SER A 297 19.59 -21.21 5.25
N TYR A 298 20.66 -20.93 5.99
CA TYR A 298 22.03 -21.34 5.68
C TYR A 298 22.12 -22.82 5.29
N GLY A 299 22.80 -23.08 4.17
CA GLY A 299 22.92 -24.42 3.59
C GLY A 299 24.06 -25.26 4.14
N GLY A 300 25.00 -24.65 4.87
CA GLY A 300 26.27 -25.28 5.22
C GLY A 300 27.23 -25.35 4.04
N ALA A 301 28.54 -25.38 4.31
CA ALA A 301 29.46 -26.02 3.37
C ALA A 301 29.06 -27.50 3.27
N SER A 302 29.20 -28.13 2.09
CA SER A 302 28.90 -29.54 1.88
C SER A 302 29.51 -30.42 2.99
N GLY A 303 28.70 -30.85 3.96
CA GLY A 303 29.12 -31.63 5.13
C GLY A 303 28.74 -31.07 6.52
N ASP A 304 28.27 -29.83 6.65
CA ASP A 304 27.81 -29.25 7.94
C ASP A 304 26.26 -29.30 8.06
N PRO A 305 25.68 -30.11 8.96
CA PRO A 305 24.23 -30.37 9.03
C PRO A 305 23.39 -29.25 9.67
N THR A 306 23.92 -28.04 9.90
CA THR A 306 23.44 -27.22 11.03
C THR A 306 22.25 -26.26 10.77
N ASP A 307 21.59 -26.25 9.61
CA ASP A 307 20.14 -25.90 9.51
C ASP A 307 19.52 -26.39 8.19
N GLY A 308 20.32 -26.82 7.20
CA GLY A 308 19.88 -27.73 6.15
C GLY A 308 18.98 -27.15 5.05
N ASN A 309 19.22 -25.90 4.60
CA ASN A 309 18.49 -25.29 3.47
C ASN A 309 16.96 -25.27 3.66
N ARG A 310 16.48 -24.93 4.85
CA ARG A 310 15.05 -25.00 5.18
C ARG A 310 14.27 -23.82 4.61
N ASP A 311 13.01 -24.06 4.27
CA ASP A 311 12.07 -23.05 3.75
C ASP A 311 11.50 -22.15 4.86
N VAL A 312 12.41 -21.40 5.49
CA VAL A 312 12.17 -20.57 6.68
C VAL A 312 12.50 -19.09 6.43
N GLY A 313 12.60 -18.69 5.17
CA GLY A 313 12.55 -17.29 4.78
C GLY A 313 11.16 -16.71 4.99
N GLY A 314 11.07 -15.39 5.09
CA GLY A 314 9.82 -14.68 5.32
C GLY A 314 8.75 -14.98 4.26
N ILE A 315 7.49 -14.93 4.67
CA ILE A 315 6.35 -15.05 3.76
C ILE A 315 6.05 -13.68 3.13
N GLY A 316 5.90 -13.65 1.81
CA GLY A 316 5.62 -12.44 1.03
C GLY A 316 4.30 -11.77 1.41
N GLY A 317 4.29 -10.43 1.36
CA GLY A 317 3.11 -9.61 1.63
C GLY A 317 1.95 -9.91 0.68
N ALA A 318 0.72 -9.81 1.18
CA ALA A 318 -0.49 -10.08 0.42
C ALA A 318 -0.70 -9.10 -0.73
N ALA A 319 -1.39 -9.56 -1.77
CA ALA A 319 -2.00 -8.65 -2.75
C ALA A 319 -3.21 -7.91 -2.12
N VAL A 320 -3.58 -6.74 -2.65
CA VAL A 320 -4.78 -5.99 -2.26
C VAL A 320 -5.71 -5.74 -3.44
N GLU A 321 -7.00 -5.95 -3.20
CA GLU A 321 -8.06 -5.77 -4.20
C GLU A 321 -8.94 -4.57 -3.83
N TYR A 322 -9.08 -3.65 -4.79
CA TYR A 322 -9.87 -2.42 -4.64
C TYR A 322 -10.15 -1.77 -6.01
N ALA A 323 -11.25 -1.03 -6.12
CA ALA A 323 -11.51 -0.21 -7.30
C ALA A 323 -10.58 1.00 -7.34
N ALA A 324 -9.99 1.28 -8.51
CA ALA A 324 -9.20 2.48 -8.71
C ALA A 324 -10.04 3.74 -8.42
N VAL A 325 -9.41 4.86 -8.08
CA VAL A 325 -10.01 6.15 -7.63
C VAL A 325 -10.75 6.13 -6.29
N ASP A 326 -11.36 5.04 -5.86
CA ASP A 326 -12.06 5.00 -4.56
C ASP A 326 -11.10 4.93 -3.37
N ARG A 327 -9.89 4.43 -3.60
CA ARG A 327 -8.89 4.22 -2.54
C ARG A 327 -7.47 4.56 -2.95
N LEU A 328 -6.75 5.18 -2.03
CA LEU A 328 -5.32 5.46 -2.11
C LEU A 328 -4.59 4.55 -1.12
N VAL A 329 -3.70 3.68 -1.62
CA VAL A 329 -3.03 2.67 -0.79
C VAL A 329 -1.52 2.74 -1.07
N MET A 330 -0.73 2.81 0.00
CA MET A 330 0.74 2.75 -0.07
C MET A 330 1.23 1.30 -0.21
N GLY A 331 2.40 1.11 -0.80
CA GLY A 331 3.09 -0.18 -0.86
C GLY A 331 3.52 -0.66 0.52
N GLY A 332 3.43 -1.98 0.76
CA GLY A 332 3.96 -2.63 1.95
C GLY A 332 5.48 -2.61 2.03
N GLY A 333 6.01 -2.54 3.26
CA GLY A 333 7.44 -2.72 3.50
C GLY A 333 7.87 -4.17 3.36
N GLY A 334 9.09 -4.39 2.88
CA GLY A 334 9.75 -5.70 2.89
C GLY A 334 10.21 -6.07 4.30
N GLY A 335 10.31 -7.37 4.59
CA GLY A 335 10.82 -7.89 5.86
C GLY A 335 12.34 -7.92 5.92
N ALA A 336 12.89 -7.90 7.13
CA ALA A 336 14.32 -8.05 7.37
C ALA A 336 14.78 -9.50 7.17
N GLY A 337 16.04 -9.66 6.77
CA GLY A 337 16.69 -10.96 6.81
C GLY A 337 17.19 -11.29 8.21
N HIS A 338 17.40 -12.57 8.48
CA HIS A 338 17.98 -13.02 9.73
C HIS A 338 19.50 -12.79 9.71
N ALA A 339 20.06 -12.23 10.78
CA ALA A 339 21.49 -11.94 10.89
C ALA A 339 22.08 -12.46 12.19
N ASN A 340 23.33 -12.92 12.14
CA ASN A 340 24.10 -13.31 13.32
C ASN A 340 25.49 -12.64 13.40
N ASN A 341 25.86 -11.82 12.41
CA ASN A 341 27.19 -11.21 12.30
C ASN A 341 27.16 -9.67 12.27
N ASN A 342 26.15 -9.03 12.86
CA ASN A 342 26.00 -7.58 12.96
C ASN A 342 25.81 -6.84 11.61
N GLN A 343 25.51 -7.53 10.49
CA GLN A 343 25.22 -6.85 9.21
C GLN A 343 23.83 -6.20 9.19
N THR A 344 22.88 -6.74 9.97
CA THR A 344 21.51 -6.22 10.18
C THR A 344 20.80 -5.75 8.89
N PRO A 345 20.61 -6.64 7.89
CA PRO A 345 19.97 -6.28 6.63
C PRO A 345 18.47 -6.05 6.80
N SER A 346 18.07 -4.79 6.61
CA SER A 346 16.68 -4.36 6.61
C SER A 346 15.97 -4.69 5.30
N GLY A 347 14.64 -4.74 5.35
CA GLY A 347 13.83 -4.74 4.13
C GLY A 347 13.87 -3.40 3.38
N GLY A 348 13.18 -3.35 2.24
CA GLY A 348 12.94 -2.13 1.49
C GLY A 348 11.63 -1.46 1.88
N ARG A 349 11.59 -0.12 1.88
CA ARG A 349 10.35 0.65 2.10
C ARG A 349 9.41 0.53 0.91
N GLY A 350 8.11 0.49 1.16
CA GLY A 350 7.12 0.53 0.09
C GLY A 350 7.06 1.88 -0.62
N GLY A 351 6.51 1.91 -1.83
CA GLY A 351 6.19 3.13 -2.55
C GLY A 351 5.01 3.88 -1.93
N GLY A 352 5.04 5.20 -1.97
CA GLY A 352 3.93 6.05 -1.52
C GLY A 352 2.85 6.21 -2.59
N VAL A 353 2.10 7.30 -2.50
CA VAL A 353 1.03 7.64 -3.44
C VAL A 353 1.38 8.91 -4.21
N VAL A 354 1.11 8.92 -5.51
CA VAL A 354 1.08 10.14 -6.34
C VAL A 354 -0.36 10.34 -6.80
N LEU A 355 -0.98 11.45 -6.40
CA LEU A 355 -2.33 11.86 -6.80
C LEU A 355 -2.24 13.21 -7.52
N ILE A 356 -2.58 13.24 -8.81
CA ILE A 356 -2.53 14.47 -9.59
C ILE A 356 -3.85 14.67 -10.31
N ARG A 357 -4.42 15.87 -10.19
CA ARG A 357 -5.45 16.34 -11.11
C ARG A 357 -4.91 17.51 -11.91
N ALA A 358 -4.98 17.45 -13.23
CA ALA A 358 -4.45 18.52 -14.07
C ALA A 358 -5.21 18.70 -15.39
N ALA A 359 -5.00 19.82 -16.08
CA ALA A 359 -5.51 19.95 -17.45
C ALA A 359 -4.86 18.90 -18.36
N SER A 360 -3.54 18.75 -18.29
CA SER A 360 -2.76 17.75 -19.01
C SER A 360 -1.39 17.57 -18.36
N ILE A 361 -0.71 16.47 -18.66
CA ILE A 361 0.70 16.27 -18.31
C ILE A 361 1.47 16.00 -19.61
N GLY A 362 2.57 16.72 -19.85
CA GLY A 362 3.38 16.55 -21.04
C GLY A 362 4.87 16.74 -20.79
N GLY A 363 5.70 16.08 -21.60
CA GLY A 363 7.16 16.17 -21.56
C GLY A 363 7.85 14.80 -21.54
N ALA A 364 9.15 14.80 -21.25
CA ALA A 364 10.00 13.60 -21.26
C ALA A 364 10.47 13.16 -19.86
N GLY A 365 9.77 13.60 -18.82
CA GLY A 365 10.06 13.26 -17.43
C GLY A 365 9.29 12.03 -16.93
N GLU A 366 9.36 11.78 -15.62
CA GLU A 366 8.90 10.52 -15.00
C GLU A 366 7.93 10.74 -13.85
N LEU A 367 6.94 9.86 -13.74
CA LEU A 367 5.98 9.75 -12.65
C LEU A 367 6.15 8.38 -11.99
N ARG A 368 6.52 8.33 -10.71
CA ARG A 368 6.88 7.06 -10.08
C ARG A 368 6.44 6.89 -8.61
N ALA A 369 6.09 5.66 -8.23
CA ALA A 369 5.79 5.25 -6.86
C ALA A 369 6.39 3.86 -6.59
N GLN A 370 7.69 3.70 -6.82
CA GLN A 370 8.38 2.42 -6.73
C GLN A 370 8.70 2.03 -5.28
N GLY A 371 8.75 0.73 -5.02
CA GLY A 371 9.29 0.18 -3.78
C GLY A 371 10.82 0.26 -3.73
N GLY A 372 11.37 0.45 -2.55
CA GLY A 372 12.81 0.41 -2.30
C GLY A 372 13.35 -1.02 -2.33
N ALA A 373 14.61 -1.19 -2.73
CA ALA A 373 15.30 -2.48 -2.67
C ALA A 373 15.54 -2.91 -1.21
N GLY A 374 15.53 -4.22 -0.98
CA GLY A 374 15.97 -4.81 0.29
C GLY A 374 17.49 -4.72 0.43
N ARG A 375 17.98 -4.64 1.67
CA ARG A 375 19.42 -4.55 1.94
C ARG A 375 20.08 -5.91 1.72
N SER A 376 21.16 -5.94 0.94
CA SER A 376 21.99 -7.15 0.77
C SER A 376 22.58 -7.60 2.12
N GLY A 377 22.62 -8.92 2.33
CA GLY A 377 22.98 -9.52 3.61
C GLY A 377 24.44 -9.95 3.73
N GLY A 378 25.20 -9.99 2.63
CA GLY A 378 26.56 -10.53 2.64
C GLY A 378 26.54 -12.01 3.06
N ASN A 379 27.09 -12.32 4.24
CA ASN A 379 27.03 -13.67 4.82
C ASN A 379 25.83 -13.90 5.75
N ASP A 380 25.01 -12.87 5.98
CA ASP A 380 23.72 -12.95 6.67
C ASP A 380 22.57 -13.05 5.64
N GLY A 381 21.37 -13.41 6.12
CA GLY A 381 20.19 -13.47 5.26
C GLY A 381 19.80 -12.07 4.81
N ALA A 382 19.51 -11.84 3.54
CA ALA A 382 19.22 -10.50 3.01
C ALA A 382 17.77 -10.04 3.24
N GLY A 383 17.53 -8.74 3.21
CA GLY A 383 16.19 -8.16 3.33
C GLY A 383 15.37 -8.24 2.04
N GLY A 384 14.04 -8.32 2.17
CA GLY A 384 13.13 -8.32 1.03
C GLY A 384 12.82 -6.92 0.50
N GLY A 385 12.43 -6.81 -0.77
CA GLY A 385 12.09 -5.54 -1.40
C GLY A 385 10.74 -4.97 -0.96
N GLY A 386 10.60 -3.65 -0.93
CA GLY A 386 9.32 -2.98 -0.70
C GLY A 386 8.42 -3.08 -1.92
N ALA A 387 7.10 -3.08 -1.73
CA ALA A 387 6.16 -3.06 -2.86
C ALA A 387 6.09 -1.68 -3.52
N GLY A 388 5.67 -1.64 -4.79
CA GLY A 388 5.20 -0.41 -5.43
C GLY A 388 3.98 0.16 -4.71
N GLY A 389 3.79 1.48 -4.82
CA GLY A 389 2.65 2.20 -4.29
C GLY A 389 1.58 2.46 -5.35
N ALA A 390 1.00 3.65 -5.36
CA ALA A 390 -0.03 4.02 -6.33
C ALA A 390 0.26 5.32 -7.07
N VAL A 391 0.02 5.36 -8.37
CA VAL A 391 -0.01 6.59 -9.17
C VAL A 391 -1.40 6.77 -9.77
N ILE A 392 -2.10 7.81 -9.35
CA ILE A 392 -3.48 8.13 -9.73
C ILE A 392 -3.48 9.50 -10.43
N LEU A 393 -3.74 9.49 -11.73
CA LEU A 393 -3.76 10.68 -12.57
C LEU A 393 -5.17 10.89 -13.11
N GLN A 394 -5.75 12.06 -12.85
CA GLN A 394 -7.04 12.45 -13.41
C GLN A 394 -6.88 13.73 -14.22
N LEU A 395 -6.85 13.58 -15.54
CA LEU A 395 -6.54 14.64 -16.49
C LEU A 395 -7.75 14.94 -17.36
N ARG A 396 -7.97 16.21 -17.68
CA ARG A 396 -8.97 16.60 -18.69
C ARG A 396 -8.47 16.43 -20.13
N GLY A 397 -7.15 16.35 -20.30
CA GLY A 397 -6.45 16.24 -21.58
C GLY A 397 -5.49 15.06 -21.62
N ALA A 398 -4.44 15.18 -22.43
CA ALA A 398 -3.49 14.10 -22.67
C ALA A 398 -2.50 13.88 -21.52
N LEU A 399 -2.04 12.64 -21.39
CA LEU A 399 -0.85 12.25 -20.64
C LEU A 399 0.29 11.93 -21.63
N ALA A 400 1.40 12.63 -21.54
CA ALA A 400 2.66 12.27 -22.18
C ALA A 400 3.82 12.34 -21.18
N CYS A 401 4.59 11.27 -21.08
CA CYS A 401 5.78 11.18 -20.24
C CYS A 401 6.74 10.08 -20.73
N LYS A 402 7.97 10.08 -20.21
CA LYS A 402 8.96 9.03 -20.50
C LYS A 402 8.69 7.73 -19.75
N LYS A 403 8.22 7.82 -18.49
CA LYS A 403 7.89 6.64 -17.68
C LYS A 403 6.81 6.95 -16.66
N LEU A 404 5.86 6.04 -16.52
CA LEU A 404 4.87 5.98 -15.46
C LEU A 404 5.02 4.66 -14.72
N ALA A 405 5.51 4.68 -13.47
CA ALA A 405 5.97 3.47 -12.79
C ALA A 405 5.40 3.30 -11.37
N ALA A 406 5.03 2.08 -11.03
CA ALA A 406 4.76 1.66 -9.66
C ALA A 406 5.34 0.25 -9.44
N THR A 407 6.64 0.08 -9.66
CA THR A 407 7.30 -1.22 -9.58
C THR A 407 7.63 -1.63 -8.15
N GLY A 408 7.71 -2.93 -7.89
CA GLY A 408 8.30 -3.45 -6.66
C GLY A 408 9.81 -3.29 -6.64
N GLY A 409 10.37 -3.17 -5.44
CA GLY A 409 11.82 -3.17 -5.22
C GLY A 409 12.40 -4.58 -5.25
N ASN A 410 13.65 -4.72 -5.67
CA ASN A 410 14.35 -6.01 -5.68
C ASN A 410 14.67 -6.47 -4.25
N GLY A 411 14.70 -7.78 -4.04
CA GLY A 411 15.26 -8.37 -2.82
C GLY A 411 16.78 -8.21 -2.77
N GLY A 412 17.34 -8.19 -1.56
CA GLY A 412 18.79 -8.07 -1.37
C GLY A 412 19.55 -9.35 -1.74
N ASP A 413 20.78 -9.16 -2.21
CA ASP A 413 21.70 -10.24 -2.58
C ASP A 413 22.50 -10.75 -1.37
N THR A 414 23.12 -11.93 -1.53
CA THR A 414 24.04 -12.50 -0.53
C THR A 414 25.32 -12.99 -1.20
N THR A 415 26.40 -13.10 -0.43
CA THR A 415 27.71 -13.57 -0.91
C THR A 415 27.99 -15.02 -0.53
N GLU A 416 27.30 -15.54 0.49
CA GLU A 416 27.41 -16.92 0.97
C GLU A 416 26.16 -17.75 0.65
N ASP A 417 26.20 -19.05 0.94
CA ASP A 417 25.06 -19.97 0.78
C ASP A 417 23.97 -19.75 1.86
N VAL A 418 23.43 -18.53 1.90
CA VAL A 418 22.42 -18.01 2.85
C VAL A 418 21.25 -17.36 2.10
N GLY A 419 20.12 -17.19 2.77
CA GLY A 419 18.87 -16.77 2.15
C GLY A 419 18.90 -15.35 1.59
N THR A 420 18.55 -15.20 0.32
CA THR A 420 18.42 -13.90 -0.34
C THR A 420 17.03 -13.29 -0.10
N GLY A 421 16.87 -12.01 -0.43
CA GLY A 421 15.60 -11.31 -0.28
C GLY A 421 14.56 -11.69 -1.33
N GLY A 422 13.30 -11.77 -0.92
CA GLY A 422 12.16 -11.83 -1.85
C GLY A 422 11.90 -10.48 -2.52
N GLY A 423 11.43 -10.49 -3.77
CA GLY A 423 11.09 -9.26 -4.50
C GLY A 423 9.78 -8.63 -4.03
N GLY A 424 9.68 -7.30 -4.01
CA GLY A 424 8.45 -6.59 -3.67
C GLY A 424 7.39 -6.69 -4.78
N GLY A 425 6.11 -6.69 -4.43
CA GLY A 425 5.01 -6.71 -5.40
C GLY A 425 4.88 -5.40 -6.18
N GLY A 426 4.39 -5.47 -7.42
CA GLY A 426 4.04 -4.30 -8.21
C GLY A 426 2.82 -3.56 -7.65
N GLY A 427 2.79 -2.24 -7.85
CA GLY A 427 1.78 -1.32 -7.36
C GLY A 427 0.61 -1.11 -8.33
N HIS A 428 -0.06 0.04 -8.22
CA HIS A 428 -1.21 0.38 -9.05
C HIS A 428 -1.00 1.68 -9.82
N VAL A 429 -1.30 1.66 -11.11
CA VAL A 429 -1.40 2.87 -11.94
C VAL A 429 -2.85 3.05 -12.39
N HIS A 430 -3.43 4.23 -12.17
CA HIS A 430 -4.72 4.61 -12.74
C HIS A 430 -4.60 5.93 -13.49
N VAL A 431 -5.06 5.95 -14.74
CA VAL A 431 -5.01 7.14 -15.58
C VAL A 431 -6.38 7.42 -16.20
N GLN A 432 -6.99 8.54 -15.83
CA GLN A 432 -8.10 9.13 -16.55
C GLN A 432 -7.55 10.25 -17.45
N SER A 433 -7.71 10.15 -18.77
CA SER A 433 -7.16 11.13 -19.74
C SER A 433 -7.83 10.99 -21.12
N THR A 434 -7.56 11.92 -22.04
CA THR A 434 -8.02 11.80 -23.44
C THR A 434 -7.12 10.89 -24.29
N SER A 435 -5.83 10.81 -23.96
CA SER A 435 -4.86 9.94 -24.63
C SER A 435 -3.65 9.70 -23.74
N ILE A 436 -3.04 8.52 -23.83
CA ILE A 436 -1.86 8.13 -23.04
C ILE A 436 -0.69 7.84 -23.98
N THR A 437 0.37 8.65 -23.89
CA THR A 437 1.68 8.43 -24.53
C THR A 437 2.74 8.37 -23.44
N CYS A 438 2.63 7.37 -22.56
CA CYS A 438 3.60 7.14 -21.51
C CYS A 438 3.73 5.64 -21.24
N PRO A 439 4.94 5.05 -21.33
CA PRO A 439 5.16 3.67 -20.97
C PRO A 439 4.81 3.42 -19.50
N ILE A 440 3.89 2.48 -19.26
CA ILE A 440 3.44 2.08 -17.91
C ILE A 440 4.21 0.84 -17.47
N ASP A 441 4.80 0.90 -16.28
CA ASP A 441 5.57 -0.20 -15.68
C ASP A 441 5.09 -0.48 -14.24
N VAL A 442 4.49 -1.65 -14.07
CA VAL A 442 3.99 -2.14 -12.77
C VAL A 442 4.59 -3.51 -12.43
N ALA A 443 5.80 -3.80 -12.91
CA ALA A 443 6.47 -5.06 -12.61
C ALA A 443 6.70 -5.25 -11.10
N GLY A 444 6.70 -6.51 -10.66
CA GLY A 444 7.25 -6.86 -9.35
C GLY A 444 8.78 -6.79 -9.37
N GLY A 445 9.38 -6.69 -8.19
CA GLY A 445 10.83 -6.72 -8.02
C GLY A 445 11.40 -8.13 -8.19
N ALA A 446 12.66 -8.22 -8.60
CA ALA A 446 13.36 -9.49 -8.70
C ALA A 446 13.70 -10.06 -7.30
N ALA A 447 13.83 -11.39 -7.22
CA ALA A 447 14.47 -12.04 -6.08
C ALA A 447 15.97 -11.75 -6.07
N GLY A 448 16.55 -11.62 -4.87
CA GLY A 448 18.00 -11.50 -4.71
C GLY A 448 18.73 -12.79 -5.09
N LYS A 449 20.02 -12.66 -5.41
CA LYS A 449 20.91 -13.74 -5.84
C LYS A 449 22.06 -13.95 -4.83
N SER A 450 22.51 -15.20 -4.72
CA SER A 450 23.63 -15.60 -3.87
C SER A 450 24.84 -15.97 -4.73
N THR A 451 25.97 -15.28 -4.57
CA THR A 451 27.20 -15.67 -5.28
C THR A 451 27.79 -16.96 -4.71
N GLY A 452 27.68 -17.18 -3.40
CA GLY A 452 28.12 -18.40 -2.71
C GLY A 452 27.34 -19.66 -3.14
N ALA A 453 26.15 -19.47 -3.73
CA ALA A 453 25.33 -20.52 -4.32
C ALA A 453 25.34 -20.52 -5.85
N GLY A 454 26.40 -19.98 -6.47
CA GLY A 454 26.54 -19.97 -7.94
C GLY A 454 25.52 -19.09 -8.67
N GLY A 455 24.97 -18.07 -8.02
CA GLY A 455 23.97 -17.16 -8.59
C GLY A 455 22.52 -17.61 -8.39
N ALA A 456 22.27 -18.64 -7.57
CA ALA A 456 20.91 -19.07 -7.22
C ALA A 456 20.19 -18.05 -6.31
N ASP A 457 18.86 -18.09 -6.29
CA ASP A 457 18.01 -17.27 -5.40
C ASP A 457 17.76 -17.92 -4.04
N ARG A 458 18.35 -19.10 -3.77
CA ARG A 458 18.20 -19.81 -2.49
C ARG A 458 16.72 -20.07 -2.13
N GLY A 459 15.84 -20.18 -3.12
CA GLY A 459 14.39 -20.34 -2.92
C GLY A 459 13.61 -19.04 -2.68
N ALA A 460 14.27 -17.87 -2.76
CA ALA A 460 13.57 -16.60 -2.80
C ALA A 460 12.80 -16.44 -4.11
N VAL A 461 11.68 -15.73 -4.07
CA VAL A 461 10.75 -15.58 -5.20
C VAL A 461 10.67 -14.11 -5.61
N PRO A 462 10.57 -13.77 -6.91
CA PRO A 462 10.25 -12.42 -7.33
C PRO A 462 8.85 -12.00 -6.86
N GLY A 463 8.61 -10.69 -6.79
CA GLY A 463 7.26 -10.18 -6.55
C GLY A 463 6.37 -10.35 -7.79
N SER A 464 5.07 -10.47 -7.56
CA SER A 464 4.10 -10.50 -8.66
C SER A 464 3.93 -9.09 -9.26
N PRO A 465 3.63 -8.98 -10.56
CA PRO A 465 3.25 -7.70 -11.17
C PRO A 465 2.00 -7.10 -10.51
N GLY A 466 1.92 -5.78 -10.58
CA GLY A 466 0.78 -4.99 -10.15
C GLY A 466 -0.29 -4.84 -11.23
N ALA A 467 -1.05 -3.76 -11.17
CA ALA A 467 -2.15 -3.49 -12.11
C ALA A 467 -2.05 -2.09 -12.70
N SER A 468 -2.56 -1.93 -13.92
CA SER A 468 -2.81 -0.62 -14.51
C SER A 468 -4.24 -0.55 -15.05
N THR A 469 -4.88 0.60 -14.93
CA THR A 469 -6.24 0.86 -15.44
C THR A 469 -6.30 2.24 -16.08
N SER A 470 -7.13 2.39 -17.12
CA SER A 470 -7.35 3.67 -17.78
C SER A 470 -8.82 3.96 -18.01
N ALA A 471 -9.20 5.24 -17.96
CA ALA A 471 -10.55 5.72 -18.26
C ALA A 471 -10.49 6.95 -19.18
N ALA A 472 -11.55 7.17 -19.95
CA ALA A 472 -11.68 8.38 -20.75
C ALA A 472 -11.93 9.61 -19.85
N ALA A 473 -11.32 10.74 -20.21
CA ALA A 473 -11.71 12.03 -19.67
C ALA A 473 -13.01 12.50 -20.36
N PHE A 474 -14.00 12.89 -19.56
CA PHE A 474 -15.26 13.49 -20.03
C PHE A 474 -15.29 14.99 -19.69
#